data_AF-A0A936GZ39-F1
#
_entry.id   AF-A0A936GZ39-F1
#
_cell.length_a   1.000
_cell.length_b   1.000
_cell.length_c   1.000
_cell.angle_alpha   90.00
_cell.angle_beta   90.00
_cell.angle_gamma   90.00
#
_symmetry.space_group_name_H-M   'P 1'
#
loop_
_entity.id
_entity.type
_entity.pdbx_description
1 polymer ?
#
loop_
_entity_poly.entity_id
_entity_poly.type
_entity_poly.pdbx_seq_one_letter_code
_entity_poly.pdbx_strand_id
1 'polypeptide(L)'
;MGKLTGWISYTLGQVKYDFPIYGSAPFFANQDQTHETKLVASYKAGKFTFAGVFIYATGKPYTAPTGYYEIELLNGNKSGFFEVSGKNALRLPDYHRVDLSAYYDFRLGQNKASFGLSLFNAYNRKNVWYKEYQVIEGELLETNVSLLGFTPSLFLNWSLR
;
A
#
# COMPACT_ATOMS: atom_id res chain seq x y z
N MET A 1 14.98 18.32 24.52
CA MET A 1 14.06 17.93 23.42
C MET A 1 12.63 18.15 23.89
N GLY A 2 11.76 18.68 23.02
CA GLY A 2 10.37 18.99 23.36
C GLY A 2 9.51 17.74 23.60
N LYS A 3 8.30 17.94 24.17
CA LYS A 3 7.33 16.86 24.38
C LYS A 3 6.77 16.30 23.07
N LEU A 4 6.72 17.11 22.01
CA LEU A 4 6.36 16.73 20.65
C LEU A 4 7.64 16.59 19.82
N THR A 5 7.81 15.45 19.17
CA THR A 5 8.89 15.17 18.22
C THR A 5 8.32 14.53 16.96
N GLY A 6 9.04 14.61 15.84
CA GLY A 6 8.54 14.08 14.58
C GLY A 6 9.36 14.55 13.39
N TRP A 7 8.97 14.10 12.22
CA TRP A 7 9.55 14.50 10.95
C TRP A 7 8.50 14.39 9.84
N ILE A 8 8.74 15.15 8.76
CA ILE A 8 7.98 15.08 7.52
C ILE A 8 8.96 14.79 6.39
N SER A 9 8.58 13.92 5.47
CA SER A 9 9.31 13.66 4.25
C SER A 9 8.38 13.73 3.06
N TYR A 10 8.89 14.28 1.96
CA TYR A 10 8.23 14.27 0.68
C TYR A 10 9.21 13.85 -0.40
N THR A 11 8.81 12.90 -1.23
CA THR A 11 9.58 12.43 -2.38
C THR A 11 8.78 12.68 -3.64
N LEU A 12 9.43 13.33 -4.61
CA LEU A 12 8.96 13.48 -5.97
C LEU A 12 9.95 12.75 -6.89
N GLY A 13 9.50 11.67 -7.53
CA GLY A 13 10.39 10.87 -8.37
C GLY A 13 9.62 10.02 -9.37
N GLN A 14 9.98 10.12 -10.64
CA GLN A 14 9.37 9.34 -11.71
C GLN A 14 10.38 8.35 -12.29
N VAL A 15 9.97 7.10 -12.43
CA VAL A 15 10.76 6.00 -12.98
C VAL A 15 10.05 5.41 -14.18
N LYS A 16 10.74 5.46 -15.33
CA LYS A 16 10.27 4.87 -16.59
C LYS A 16 11.29 3.85 -17.08
N TYR A 17 10.78 2.75 -17.62
CA TYR A 17 11.57 1.79 -18.38
C TYR A 17 11.54 2.14 -19.86
N ASP A 18 12.71 2.09 -20.48
CA ASP A 18 12.88 2.27 -21.92
C ASP A 18 13.58 1.01 -22.46
N PHE A 19 12.76 0.10 -22.98
CA PHE A 19 13.21 -1.19 -23.47
C PHE A 19 12.70 -1.35 -24.91
N PRO A 20 13.59 -1.31 -25.92
CA PRO A 20 13.19 -1.34 -27.34
C PRO A 20 12.33 -2.54 -27.74
N ILE A 21 12.48 -3.68 -27.05
CA ILE A 21 11.70 -4.90 -27.29
C ILE A 21 10.20 -4.73 -26.97
N TYR A 22 9.84 -3.75 -26.14
CA TYR A 22 8.44 -3.49 -25.74
C TYR A 22 7.80 -2.30 -26.48
N GLY A 23 8.47 -1.75 -27.49
CA GLY A 23 7.99 -0.64 -28.32
C GLY A 23 8.92 0.57 -28.30
N SER A 24 8.55 1.60 -29.06
CA SER A 24 9.32 2.85 -29.19
C SER A 24 9.05 3.87 -28.07
N ALA A 25 8.03 3.64 -27.24
CA ALA A 25 7.65 4.55 -26.17
C ALA A 25 8.03 3.97 -24.79
N PRO A 26 8.66 4.77 -23.91
CA PRO A 26 8.94 4.35 -22.54
C PRO A 26 7.65 4.22 -21.73
N PHE A 27 7.64 3.34 -20.75
CA PHE A 27 6.49 3.09 -19.86
C PHE A 27 6.87 3.15 -18.39
N PHE A 28 5.92 3.39 -17.50
CA PHE A 28 6.21 3.51 -16.06
C PHE A 28 6.72 2.19 -15.45
N ALA A 29 7.68 2.27 -14.54
CA ALA A 29 8.12 1.10 -13.78
C ALA A 29 7.04 0.64 -12.79
N ASN A 30 6.95 -0.66 -12.50
CA ASN A 30 5.93 -1.23 -11.60
C ASN A 30 5.94 -0.60 -10.19
N GLN A 31 7.09 -0.09 -9.76
CA GLN A 31 7.31 0.51 -8.45
C GLN A 31 7.15 2.03 -8.45
N ASP A 32 6.83 2.64 -9.60
CA ASP A 32 6.69 4.09 -9.70
C ASP A 32 5.52 4.59 -8.82
N GLN A 33 5.86 5.42 -7.84
CA GLN A 33 4.92 6.23 -7.08
C GLN A 33 5.46 7.65 -7.11
N THR A 34 4.93 8.46 -8.04
CA THR A 34 5.47 9.79 -8.38
C THR A 34 5.52 10.72 -7.17
N HIS A 35 4.49 10.69 -6.32
CA HIS A 35 4.46 11.46 -5.09
C HIS A 35 4.35 10.52 -3.89
N GLU A 36 5.21 10.71 -2.90
CA GLU A 36 5.12 10.03 -1.61
C GLU A 36 5.31 11.04 -0.48
N THR A 37 4.39 11.07 0.47
CA THR A 37 4.47 11.90 1.69
C THR A 37 4.40 11.01 2.91
N LYS A 38 5.28 11.26 3.88
CA LYS A 38 5.22 10.62 5.20
C LYS A 38 5.32 11.69 6.27
N LEU A 39 4.43 11.63 7.25
CA LEU A 39 4.46 12.45 8.44
C LEU A 39 4.48 11.52 9.65
N VAL A 40 5.47 11.70 10.52
CA VAL A 40 5.58 10.96 11.77
C VAL A 40 5.61 11.95 12.91
N ALA A 41 4.77 11.74 13.91
CA ALA A 41 4.71 12.55 15.12
C ALA A 41 4.64 11.66 16.36
N SER A 42 5.29 12.09 17.43
CA SER A 42 5.26 11.46 18.74
C SER A 42 5.14 12.52 19.82
N TYR A 43 4.21 12.33 20.75
CA TYR A 43 3.94 13.24 21.84
C TYR A 43 4.02 12.52 23.19
N LYS A 44 4.93 12.97 24.06
CA LYS A 44 5.12 12.43 25.41
C LYS A 44 4.38 13.27 26.45
N ALA A 45 3.38 12.66 27.08
CA ALA A 45 2.57 13.23 28.15
C ALA A 45 2.78 12.44 29.45
N GLY A 46 3.81 12.81 30.21
CA GLY A 46 4.17 12.11 31.45
C GLY A 46 4.65 10.69 31.16
N LYS A 47 3.87 9.70 31.62
CA LYS A 47 4.12 8.27 31.35
C LYS A 47 3.46 7.77 30.06
N PHE A 48 2.57 8.55 29.46
CA PHE A 48 1.97 8.20 28.18
C PHE A 48 2.81 8.74 27.04
N THR A 49 2.91 7.96 25.98
CA THR A 49 3.42 8.41 24.68
C THR A 49 2.39 8.07 23.62
N PHE A 50 2.03 9.07 22.83
CA PHE A 50 1.15 8.95 21.68
C PHE A 50 2.00 9.08 20.42
N ALA A 51 1.80 8.22 19.42
CA ALA A 51 2.46 8.35 18.14
C ALA A 51 1.46 8.24 17.00
N GLY A 52 1.75 8.94 15.90
CA GLY A 52 0.96 8.95 14.70
C GLY A 52 1.86 8.90 13.48
N VAL A 53 1.45 8.12 12.50
CA VAL A 53 2.09 8.03 11.18
C VAL A 53 1.03 8.26 10.13
N PHE A 54 1.24 9.24 9.26
CA PHE A 54 0.46 9.42 8.05
C PHE A 54 1.34 9.12 6.84
N ILE A 55 0.82 8.32 5.92
CA ILE A 55 1.47 7.98 4.65
C ILE A 55 0.48 8.29 3.54
N TYR A 56 0.95 8.98 2.51
CA TYR A 56 0.29 9.16 1.23
C TYR A 56 1.24 8.75 0.11
N ALA A 57 0.74 8.07 -0.91
CA ALA A 57 1.47 7.81 -2.14
C ALA A 57 0.52 7.76 -3.33
N THR A 58 0.94 8.26 -4.49
CA THR A 58 0.18 8.04 -5.74
C THR A 58 0.11 6.56 -6.07
N GLY A 59 -0.98 6.14 -6.73
CA GLY A 59 -1.17 4.74 -7.09
C GLY A 59 -0.08 4.17 -7.99
N LYS A 60 0.26 2.90 -7.76
CA LYS A 60 1.21 2.15 -8.59
C LYS A 60 0.66 1.92 -9.99
N PRO A 61 1.51 1.98 -11.03
CA PRO A 61 1.07 1.70 -12.37
C PRO A 61 0.82 0.20 -12.58
N TYR A 62 -0.10 -0.12 -13.47
CA TYR A 62 -0.42 -1.49 -13.86
C TYR A 62 -0.93 -1.54 -15.30
N THR A 63 -0.91 -2.75 -15.87
CA THR A 63 -1.49 -3.04 -17.19
C THR A 63 -2.81 -3.76 -16.97
N ALA A 64 -3.93 -3.15 -17.36
CA ALA A 64 -5.24 -3.81 -17.34
C ALA A 64 -5.43 -4.67 -18.61
N PRO A 65 -6.00 -5.88 -18.51
CA PRO A 65 -6.75 -6.46 -19.61
C PRO A 65 -8.00 -5.60 -19.87
N THR A 66 -8.18 -5.14 -21.09
CA THR A 66 -9.30 -4.30 -21.53
C THR A 66 -10.41 -5.12 -22.17
N GLY A 67 -10.12 -6.35 -22.58
CA GLY A 67 -11.08 -7.27 -23.15
C GLY A 67 -10.59 -8.71 -23.15
N TYR A 68 -11.52 -9.64 -23.28
CA TYR A 68 -11.27 -11.05 -23.54
C TYR A 68 -12.12 -11.48 -24.72
N TYR A 69 -11.54 -12.25 -25.63
CA TYR A 69 -12.26 -12.81 -26.78
C TYR A 69 -11.74 -14.21 -27.09
N GLU A 70 -12.60 -15.03 -27.66
CA GLU A 70 -12.24 -16.38 -28.12
C GLU A 70 -12.29 -16.45 -29.63
N ILE A 71 -11.27 -17.08 -30.22
CA ILE A 71 -11.26 -17.40 -31.64
C ILE A 71 -11.21 -18.91 -31.83
N GLU A 72 -11.88 -19.38 -32.89
CA GLU A 72 -11.75 -20.75 -33.36
C GLU A 72 -10.51 -20.86 -34.26
N LEU A 73 -9.62 -21.78 -33.91
CA LEU A 73 -8.40 -22.07 -34.64
C LEU A 73 -8.68 -23.04 -35.79
N LEU A 74 -7.77 -23.11 -36.76
CA LEU A 74 -7.88 -23.97 -37.95
C LEU A 74 -8.02 -25.47 -37.64
N ASN A 75 -7.66 -25.90 -36.43
CA ASN A 75 -7.82 -27.27 -35.94
C ASN A 75 -9.17 -27.51 -35.23
N GLY A 76 -10.09 -26.55 -35.25
CA GLY A 76 -11.41 -26.62 -34.60
C GLY A 76 -11.38 -26.34 -33.09
N ASN A 77 -10.22 -26.06 -32.50
CA ASN A 77 -10.12 -25.72 -31.08
C ASN A 77 -10.36 -24.22 -30.87
N LYS A 78 -10.99 -23.86 -29.75
CA LYS A 78 -11.11 -22.46 -29.32
C LYS A 78 -9.90 -22.03 -28.49
N SER A 79 -9.44 -20.81 -28.69
CA SER A 79 -8.35 -20.21 -27.90
C SER A 79 -8.75 -18.80 -27.47
N GLY A 80 -8.60 -18.54 -26.17
CA GLY A 80 -8.88 -17.26 -25.54
C GLY A 80 -7.69 -16.31 -25.60
N PHE A 81 -7.95 -15.05 -25.90
CA PHE A 81 -6.96 -13.99 -25.98
C PHE A 81 -7.41 -12.80 -25.14
N PHE A 82 -6.45 -12.15 -24.50
CA PHE A 82 -6.67 -10.89 -23.79
C PHE A 82 -6.24 -9.73 -24.67
N GLU A 83 -7.11 -8.74 -24.80
CA GLU A 83 -6.70 -7.40 -25.15
C GLU A 83 -6.21 -6.71 -23.89
N VAL A 84 -5.07 -6.02 -23.96
CA VAL A 84 -4.48 -5.32 -22.83
C VAL A 84 -4.28 -3.85 -23.16
N SER A 85 -4.46 -3.01 -22.14
CA SER A 85 -4.07 -1.60 -22.17
C SER A 85 -2.56 -1.43 -22.47
N GLY A 86 -2.15 -0.20 -22.73
CA GLY A 86 -0.73 0.14 -22.79
C GLY A 86 0.01 -0.33 -21.53
N LYS A 87 1.23 -0.85 -21.72
CA LYS A 87 2.03 -1.40 -20.61
C LYS A 87 2.18 -0.35 -19.51
N ASN A 88 1.72 -0.67 -18.31
CA ASN A 88 1.76 0.19 -17.13
C ASN A 88 1.18 1.59 -17.36
N ALA A 89 0.19 1.71 -18.25
CA ALA A 89 -0.42 2.99 -18.60
C ALA A 89 -1.48 3.44 -17.58
N LEU A 90 -2.08 2.53 -16.83
CA LEU A 90 -3.08 2.82 -15.80
C LEU A 90 -2.45 2.84 -14.42
N ARG A 91 -3.12 3.47 -13.44
CA ARG A 91 -2.70 3.50 -12.04
C ARG A 91 -3.80 3.01 -11.12
N LEU A 92 -3.40 2.32 -10.06
CA LEU A 92 -4.29 2.01 -8.95
C LEU A 92 -4.80 3.31 -8.30
N PRO A 93 -5.88 3.27 -7.50
CA PRO A 93 -6.23 4.39 -6.64
C PRO A 93 -5.06 4.78 -5.74
N ASP A 94 -4.91 6.08 -5.48
CA ASP A 94 -3.89 6.59 -4.56
C ASP A 94 -3.97 5.88 -3.21
N TYR A 95 -2.84 5.70 -2.56
CA TYR A 95 -2.71 5.09 -1.25
C TYR A 95 -2.67 6.18 -0.18
N HIS A 96 -3.46 6.02 0.88
CA HIS A 96 -3.21 6.77 2.11
C HIS A 96 -3.60 5.99 3.35
N ARG A 97 -2.89 6.23 4.45
CA ARG A 97 -3.10 5.54 5.73
C ARG A 97 -2.68 6.42 6.91
N VAL A 98 -3.44 6.35 7.99
CA VAL A 98 -3.05 6.87 9.30
C VAL A 98 -2.94 5.69 10.24
N ASP A 99 -1.80 5.54 10.89
CA ASP A 99 -1.60 4.62 12.00
C ASP A 99 -1.44 5.42 13.28
N LEU A 100 -2.10 5.00 14.36
CA LEU A 100 -2.05 5.65 15.66
C LEU A 100 -1.63 4.65 16.71
N SER A 101 -0.81 5.07 17.67
CA SER A 101 -0.50 4.24 18.83
C SER A 101 -0.40 5.06 20.10
N ALA A 102 -0.66 4.39 21.21
CA ALA A 102 -0.47 4.94 22.54
C ALA A 102 0.13 3.87 23.45
N TYR A 103 1.10 4.24 24.25
CA TYR A 103 1.66 3.34 25.26
C TYR A 103 1.93 4.06 26.58
N TYR A 104 1.88 3.29 27.66
CA TYR A 104 2.13 3.75 29.02
C TYR A 104 3.38 3.08 29.58
N ASP A 105 4.35 3.90 29.97
CA ASP A 105 5.59 3.47 30.61
C ASP A 105 5.40 3.26 32.11
N PHE A 106 5.82 2.11 32.63
CA PHE A 106 5.81 1.80 34.05
C PHE A 106 7.04 0.99 34.47
N ARG A 107 7.15 0.72 35.77
CA ARG A 107 8.24 -0.10 36.33
C ARG A 107 7.67 -1.34 36.97
N LEU A 108 8.30 -2.47 36.71
CA LEU A 108 8.05 -3.74 37.39
C LEU A 108 9.29 -4.08 38.22
N GLY A 109 9.28 -3.65 39.48
CA GLY A 109 10.49 -3.65 40.33
C GLY A 109 11.59 -2.76 39.73
N GLN A 110 12.76 -3.33 39.48
CA GLN A 110 13.88 -2.61 38.87
C GLN A 110 13.76 -2.46 37.36
N ASN A 111 12.90 -3.26 36.72
CA ASN A 111 12.79 -3.33 35.27
C ASN A 111 11.83 -2.29 34.70
N LYS A 112 12.09 -1.87 33.45
CA LYS A 112 11.18 -0.99 32.70
C LYS A 112 10.21 -1.84 31.90
N ALA A 113 8.94 -1.46 31.92
CA ALA A 113 7.90 -2.10 31.12
C ALA A 113 7.01 -1.04 30.47
N SER A 114 6.37 -1.40 29.37
CA SER A 114 5.35 -0.57 28.72
C SER A 114 4.25 -1.45 28.17
N PHE A 115 3.00 -1.00 28.29
CA PHE A 115 1.87 -1.61 27.60
C PHE A 115 1.26 -0.58 26.66
N GLY A 116 0.71 -1.03 25.54
CA GLY A 116 0.14 -0.10 24.57
C GLY A 116 -0.87 -0.72 23.63
N LEU A 117 -1.52 0.17 22.90
CA LEU A 117 -2.48 -0.09 21.82
C LEU A 117 -1.93 0.54 20.55
N SER A 118 -2.04 -0.17 19.43
CA SER A 118 -1.80 0.36 18.10
C SER A 118 -3.03 0.13 17.23
N LEU A 119 -3.37 1.12 16.41
CA LEU A 119 -4.45 1.10 15.45
C LEU A 119 -3.81 1.28 14.07
N PHE A 120 -3.70 0.18 13.33
CA PHE A 120 -3.30 0.23 11.94
C PHE A 120 -4.49 0.65 11.07
N ASN A 121 -4.26 1.58 10.14
CA ASN A 121 -5.30 2.09 9.24
C ASN A 121 -6.53 2.62 10.00
N ALA A 122 -6.30 3.63 10.86
CA ALA A 122 -7.24 4.14 11.85
C ALA A 122 -8.60 4.60 11.30
N TYR A 123 -8.68 5.06 10.04
CA TYR A 123 -9.95 5.44 9.37
C TYR A 123 -10.44 4.38 8.37
N ASN A 124 -9.95 3.15 8.48
CA ASN A 124 -10.40 1.97 7.74
C ASN A 124 -10.45 2.16 6.21
N ARG A 125 -9.42 2.77 5.62
CA ARG A 125 -9.39 2.97 4.18
C ARG A 125 -9.19 1.66 3.45
N LYS A 126 -9.97 1.42 2.39
CA LYS A 126 -9.72 0.35 1.43
C LYS A 126 -8.57 0.75 0.50
N ASN A 127 -7.36 0.33 0.86
CA ASN A 127 -6.16 0.55 0.06
C ASN A 127 -5.96 -0.63 -0.90
N VAL A 128 -6.16 -0.44 -2.20
CA VAL A 128 -5.96 -1.49 -3.21
C VAL A 128 -4.48 -1.82 -3.33
N TRP A 129 -4.12 -3.09 -3.18
CA TRP A 129 -2.75 -3.58 -3.35
C TRP A 129 -2.48 -3.97 -4.80
N TYR A 130 -3.39 -4.76 -5.39
CA TYR A 130 -3.37 -5.17 -6.79
C TYR A 130 -4.77 -5.56 -7.25
N LYS A 131 -4.93 -5.79 -8.55
CA LYS A 131 -6.18 -6.24 -9.17
C LYS A 131 -6.01 -7.66 -9.70
N GLU A 132 -7.00 -8.49 -9.48
CA GLU A 132 -7.12 -9.82 -10.06
C GLU A 132 -8.13 -9.79 -11.19
N TYR A 133 -7.87 -10.61 -12.21
CA TYR A 133 -8.74 -10.73 -13.37
C TYR A 133 -9.05 -12.20 -13.59
N GLN A 134 -10.33 -12.50 -13.75
CA GLN A 134 -10.83 -13.84 -14.03
C GLN A 134 -11.76 -13.77 -15.23
N VAL A 135 -11.76 -14.82 -16.05
CA VAL A 135 -12.73 -14.97 -17.12
C VAL A 135 -13.76 -15.99 -16.67
N ILE A 136 -15.01 -15.56 -16.53
CA ILE A 136 -16.14 -16.41 -16.17
C ILE A 136 -17.18 -16.29 -17.29
N GLU A 137 -17.53 -17.42 -17.92
CA GLU A 137 -18.50 -17.46 -19.03
C GLU A 137 -18.18 -16.51 -20.19
N GLY A 138 -16.90 -16.25 -20.44
CA GLY A 138 -16.42 -15.34 -21.49
C GLY A 138 -16.41 -13.87 -21.08
N GLU A 139 -16.83 -13.53 -19.86
CA GLU A 139 -16.75 -12.18 -19.31
C GLU A 139 -15.51 -11.98 -18.45
N LEU A 140 -14.85 -10.83 -18.63
CA LEU A 140 -13.70 -10.43 -17.83
C LEU A 140 -14.15 -9.77 -16.52
N LEU A 141 -13.99 -10.47 -15.40
CA LEU A 141 -14.27 -9.96 -14.07
C LEU A 141 -13.00 -9.39 -13.42
N GLU A 142 -13.09 -8.14 -12.96
CA GLU A 142 -12.05 -7.46 -12.20
C GLU A 142 -12.36 -7.50 -10.70
N THR A 143 -11.39 -7.89 -9.87
CA THR A 143 -11.51 -7.86 -8.41
C THR A 143 -10.35 -7.08 -7.78
N ASN A 144 -10.68 -6.14 -6.89
CA ASN A 144 -9.68 -5.39 -6.13
C ASN A 144 -9.25 -6.18 -4.89
N VAL A 145 -7.96 -6.51 -4.80
CA VAL A 145 -7.37 -7.08 -3.58
C VAL A 145 -6.82 -5.93 -2.75
N SER A 146 -7.34 -5.76 -1.54
CA SER A 146 -6.99 -4.64 -0.65
C SER A 146 -6.04 -5.06 0.48
N LEU A 147 -5.23 -4.11 0.92
CA LEU A 147 -4.45 -4.21 2.16
C LEU A 147 -5.37 -4.29 3.39
N LEU A 148 -4.79 -4.64 4.54
CA LEU A 148 -5.49 -4.69 5.81
C LEU A 148 -6.28 -3.40 6.10
N GLY A 149 -7.51 -3.58 6.55
CA GLY A 149 -8.36 -2.52 7.06
C GLY A 149 -7.95 -2.09 8.47
N PHE A 150 -8.90 -1.48 9.18
CA PHE A 150 -8.74 -1.14 10.59
C PHE A 150 -8.33 -2.38 11.40
N THR A 151 -7.14 -2.34 11.98
CA THR A 151 -6.56 -3.49 12.70
C THR A 151 -6.00 -3.03 14.05
N PRO A 152 -6.74 -3.24 15.16
CA PRO A 152 -6.25 -2.93 16.50
C PRO A 152 -5.29 -4.02 16.99
N SER A 153 -4.26 -3.63 17.75
CA SER A 153 -3.34 -4.56 18.39
C SER A 153 -2.88 -4.05 19.76
N LEU A 154 -2.71 -4.98 20.71
CA LEU A 154 -2.15 -4.72 22.03
C LEU A 154 -0.73 -5.25 22.11
N PHE A 155 0.13 -4.58 22.86
CA PHE A 155 1.49 -5.04 23.10
C PHE A 155 1.95 -4.76 24.53
N LEU A 156 2.88 -5.58 25.00
CA LEU A 156 3.60 -5.43 26.26
C LEU A 156 5.09 -5.60 25.97
N ASN A 157 5.89 -4.59 26.31
CA ASN A 157 7.34 -4.68 26.25
C ASN A 157 7.90 -4.70 27.67
N TRP A 158 8.88 -5.56 27.92
CA TRP A 158 9.59 -5.67 29.18
C TRP A 158 11.09 -5.76 28.91
N SER A 159 11.88 -4.86 29.50
CA SER A 159 13.33 -4.86 29.39
C SER A 159 13.95 -5.30 30.71
N LEU A 160 14.66 -6.43 30.66
CA LEU A 160 15.48 -6.96 31.75
C LEU A 160 16.81 -6.22 31.77
N ARG A 161 17.24 -5.81 32.96
CA ARG A 161 18.59 -5.32 33.23
C ARG A 161 19.46 -6.43 33.79
#